data_AF-A0A2T4VV17-F1
#
_entry.id   AF-A0A2T4VV17-F1
#
_cell.length_a   1.000
_cell.length_b   1.000
_cell.length_c   1.000
_cell.angle_alpha   90.00
_cell.angle_beta   90.00
_cell.angle_gamma   90.00
#
_symmetry.space_group_name_H-M   'P 1'
#
loop_
_entity.id
_entity.type
_entity.pdbx_description
1 polymer ?
#
loop_
_entity_poly.entity_id
_entity_poly.type
_entity_poly.pdbx_seq_one_letter_code
_entity_poly.pdbx_strand_id
1 'polypeptide(L)'
;MSIRYMKAPPTTYVMQFKDGKVKREGPGLSFFYWAPTTTVVAVPLASSDVPFVFNEITQDFQAATLQGQLTYRVADPKLLAGLLDYSVKPSGDYASEDPSKLEERLVQIAQVRARTVVQSMALREVLVQAATIEGKVLAALRESEAVRMLGVEVQGFALLSARPTPEMARALEAEAREALQRRADEAIYARRNAAVEQERRIKESEIATELSVEAGKRQIREAQIAADIAVEEQRSSFMERWSDNERKAAEAKAYALEKTLAPIRDVDWKVLMAAAGGGNDPKLNIALAFREMAENAGKIGELNVSPDLLRSLLSAPSGNQGRHG
;
A
#
# COMPACT_ATOMS: atom_id res chain seq x y z
N MET A 1 20.08 -8.73 -92.87
CA MET A 1 21.16 -7.84 -92.37
C MET A 1 21.79 -8.50 -91.16
N SER A 2 23.07 -8.84 -91.24
CA SER A 2 23.73 -9.73 -90.27
C SER A 2 24.76 -9.03 -89.38
N ILE A 3 24.97 -7.72 -89.59
CA ILE A 3 25.76 -6.84 -88.72
C ILE A 3 24.81 -6.19 -87.72
N ARG A 4 25.14 -6.26 -86.43
CA ARG A 4 24.40 -5.63 -85.33
C ARG A 4 25.33 -4.75 -84.51
N TYR A 5 24.75 -3.85 -83.73
CA TYR A 5 25.46 -2.93 -82.87
C TYR A 5 25.08 -3.21 -81.40
N MET A 6 26.09 -3.40 -80.56
CA MET A 6 25.94 -3.51 -79.11
C MET A 6 26.46 -2.22 -78.47
N LYS A 7 25.71 -1.68 -77.51
CA LYS A 7 26.12 -0.55 -76.67
C LYS A 7 25.74 -0.86 -75.23
N ALA A 8 26.72 -1.16 -74.40
CA ALA A 8 26.51 -1.38 -72.97
C ALA A 8 26.80 -0.11 -72.16
N PRO A 9 26.06 0.11 -71.06
CA PRO A 9 26.42 1.15 -70.10
C PRO A 9 27.70 0.77 -69.32
N PRO A 10 28.39 1.74 -68.70
CA PRO A 10 29.57 1.48 -67.87
C PRO A 10 29.33 0.51 -66.71
N THR A 11 28.07 0.34 -66.31
CA THR A 11 27.59 -0.58 -65.27
C THR A 11 27.42 -2.02 -65.75
N THR A 12 27.79 -2.35 -66.99
CA THR A 12 27.70 -3.69 -67.56
C THR A 12 29.03 -4.10 -68.17
N TYR A 13 29.56 -5.24 -67.72
CA TYR A 13 30.74 -5.87 -68.29
C TYR A 13 30.33 -6.72 -69.48
N VAL A 14 30.88 -6.44 -70.66
CA VAL A 14 30.57 -7.18 -71.88
C VAL A 14 31.75 -8.02 -72.29
N MET A 15 31.50 -9.25 -72.74
CA MET A 15 32.47 -10.12 -73.39
C MET A 15 31.96 -10.52 -74.77
N GLN A 16 32.79 -10.30 -75.80
CA GLN A 16 32.51 -10.79 -77.15
C GLN A 16 33.26 -12.10 -77.39
N PHE A 17 32.51 -13.18 -77.60
CA PHE A 17 33.05 -14.46 -78.02
C PHE A 17 32.88 -14.64 -79.53
N LYS A 18 33.97 -15.01 -80.20
CA LYS A 18 33.96 -15.44 -81.60
C LYS A 18 34.87 -16.66 -81.74
N ASP A 19 34.34 -17.72 -82.35
CA ASP A 19 35.06 -18.99 -82.54
C ASP A 19 35.64 -19.55 -81.22
N GLY A 20 34.87 -19.44 -80.13
CA GLY A 20 35.26 -19.91 -78.79
C GLY A 20 36.30 -19.06 -78.06
N LYS A 21 36.75 -17.92 -78.61
CA LYS A 21 37.74 -17.04 -77.98
C LYS A 21 37.14 -15.66 -77.68
N VAL A 22 37.55 -15.08 -76.54
CA VAL A 22 37.23 -13.70 -76.19
C VAL A 22 38.00 -12.78 -77.15
N LYS A 23 37.29 -11.96 -77.92
CA LYS A 23 37.87 -10.97 -78.83
C LYS A 23 38.02 -9.59 -78.19
N ARG A 24 37.06 -9.23 -77.35
CA ARG A 24 37.08 -7.99 -76.57
C ARG A 24 36.27 -8.17 -75.31
N GLU A 25 36.66 -7.47 -74.26
CA GLU A 25 35.95 -7.46 -73.00
C GLU A 25 36.20 -6.17 -72.22
N GLY A 26 35.24 -5.79 -71.37
CA GLY A 26 35.34 -4.60 -70.55
C GLY A 26 33.99 -3.97 -70.19
N PRO A 27 33.98 -3.01 -69.25
CA PRO A 27 32.81 -2.23 -68.91
C PRO A 27 32.46 -1.21 -69.99
N GLY A 28 31.17 -0.96 -70.24
CA GLY A 28 30.72 0.16 -71.08
C GLY A 28 31.11 0.09 -72.56
N LEU A 29 31.35 -1.12 -73.08
CA LEU A 29 31.79 -1.30 -74.46
C LEU A 29 30.67 -1.00 -75.47
N SER A 30 31.08 -0.41 -76.60
CA SER A 30 30.25 -0.27 -77.78
C SER A 30 30.98 -0.81 -79.02
N PHE A 31 30.29 -1.62 -79.82
CA PHE A 31 30.89 -2.22 -81.01
C PHE A 31 29.87 -2.81 -81.98
N PHE A 32 30.26 -2.89 -83.25
CA PHE A 32 29.58 -3.70 -84.25
C PHE A 32 30.06 -5.15 -84.21
N TYR A 33 29.15 -6.09 -84.43
CA TYR A 33 29.43 -7.52 -84.47
C TYR A 33 28.59 -8.26 -85.52
N TRP A 34 29.09 -9.40 -85.96
CA TRP A 34 28.40 -10.28 -86.90
C TRP A 34 27.60 -11.33 -86.12
N ALA A 35 26.27 -11.17 -86.08
CA ALA A 35 25.40 -11.96 -85.20
C ALA A 35 25.48 -13.49 -85.42
N PRO A 36 25.63 -14.04 -86.64
CA PRO A 36 25.68 -15.49 -86.84
C PRO A 36 26.90 -16.22 -86.25
N THR A 37 28.01 -15.52 -85.98
CA THR A 37 29.26 -16.15 -85.50
C THR A 37 29.77 -15.50 -84.22
N THR A 38 28.95 -14.72 -83.53
CA THR A 38 29.35 -13.99 -82.33
C THR A 38 28.32 -14.17 -81.24
N THR A 39 28.80 -14.60 -80.08
CA THR A 39 28.04 -14.58 -78.83
C THR A 39 28.48 -13.38 -78.01
N VAL A 40 27.50 -12.62 -77.53
CA VAL A 40 27.74 -11.50 -76.63
C VAL A 40 27.28 -11.93 -75.25
N VAL A 41 28.14 -11.76 -74.25
CA VAL A 41 27.82 -12.01 -72.84
C VAL A 41 27.82 -10.67 -72.13
N ALA A 42 26.78 -10.40 -71.34
CA ALA A 42 26.64 -9.14 -70.61
C ALA A 42 26.39 -9.44 -69.13
N VAL A 43 27.30 -9.00 -68.28
CA VAL A 43 27.21 -9.22 -66.82
C VAL A 43 27.00 -7.87 -66.13
N PRO A 44 25.94 -7.70 -65.33
CA PRO A 44 25.71 -6.45 -64.61
C PRO A 44 26.76 -6.31 -63.50
N LEU A 45 27.44 -5.15 -63.48
CA LEU A 45 28.37 -4.77 -62.42
C LEU A 45 27.71 -3.90 -61.35
N ALA A 46 26.50 -3.39 -61.64
CA ALA A 46 25.70 -2.68 -60.66
C ALA A 46 25.32 -3.59 -59.50
N SER A 47 25.11 -2.99 -58.34
CA SER A 47 24.55 -3.68 -57.19
C SER A 47 23.08 -4.00 -57.45
N SER A 48 22.67 -5.20 -57.06
CA SER A 48 21.31 -5.71 -57.18
C SER A 48 20.76 -6.09 -55.82
N ASP A 49 19.49 -5.77 -55.59
CA ASP A 49 18.75 -6.12 -54.39
C ASP A 49 17.79 -7.28 -54.67
N VAL A 50 17.96 -8.37 -53.93
CA VAL A 50 17.12 -9.56 -54.04
C VAL A 50 16.23 -9.66 -52.81
N PRO A 51 14.90 -9.58 -52.96
CA PRO A 51 13.99 -9.74 -51.84
C PRO A 51 14.00 -11.19 -51.35
N PHE A 52 13.86 -11.38 -50.05
CA PHE A 52 13.72 -12.70 -49.45
C PHE A 52 12.61 -12.75 -48.39
N VAL A 53 12.05 -13.94 -48.23
CA VAL A 53 11.12 -14.28 -47.15
C VAL A 53 11.51 -15.67 -46.62
N PHE A 54 11.94 -15.73 -45.36
CA PHE A 54 12.35 -16.96 -44.71
C PHE A 54 11.39 -17.29 -43.57
N ASN A 55 10.96 -18.56 -43.52
CA ASN A 55 10.21 -19.09 -42.38
C ASN A 55 11.17 -19.97 -41.60
N GLU A 56 11.57 -19.50 -40.42
CA GLU A 56 12.55 -20.17 -39.58
C GLU A 56 11.96 -20.43 -38.19
N ILE A 57 12.56 -21.37 -37.48
CA ILE A 57 12.15 -21.77 -36.13
C ILE A 57 13.23 -21.30 -35.16
N THR A 58 12.82 -20.58 -34.12
CA THR A 58 13.69 -20.04 -33.08
C THR A 58 14.09 -21.12 -32.07
N GLN A 59 15.00 -20.79 -31.16
CA GLN A 59 15.46 -21.68 -30.10
C GLN A 59 14.32 -22.23 -29.22
N ASP A 60 13.29 -21.41 -28.99
CA ASP A 60 12.09 -21.74 -28.21
C ASP A 60 10.99 -22.42 -29.04
N PHE A 61 11.35 -23.01 -30.19
CA PHE A 61 10.44 -23.74 -31.10
C PHE A 61 9.29 -22.89 -31.65
N GLN A 62 9.46 -21.58 -31.72
CA GLN A 62 8.46 -20.67 -32.27
C GLN A 62 8.80 -20.34 -33.72
N ALA A 63 7.80 -20.36 -34.58
CA ALA A 63 7.99 -20.05 -35.99
C ALA A 63 7.95 -18.54 -36.23
N ALA A 64 8.97 -18.03 -36.92
CA ALA A 64 9.12 -16.62 -37.29
C ALA A 64 9.32 -16.48 -38.80
N THR A 65 8.62 -15.52 -39.39
CA THR A 65 8.82 -15.08 -40.76
C THR A 65 9.73 -13.85 -40.78
N LEU A 66 10.88 -13.98 -41.44
CA LEU A 66 11.86 -12.93 -41.67
C LEU A 66 11.72 -12.45 -43.12
N GLN A 67 11.49 -11.17 -43.34
CA GLN A 67 11.40 -10.57 -44.67
C GLN A 67 12.41 -9.46 -44.81
N GLY A 68 13.09 -9.42 -45.96
CA GLY A 68 14.17 -8.48 -46.16
C GLY A 68 14.70 -8.45 -47.58
N GLN A 69 15.86 -7.83 -47.73
CA GLN A 69 16.57 -7.71 -49.01
C GLN A 69 18.04 -8.03 -48.84
N LEU A 70 18.59 -8.76 -49.82
CA LEU A 70 20.00 -9.09 -49.94
C LEU A 70 20.60 -8.25 -51.07
N THR A 71 21.56 -7.41 -50.74
CA THR A 71 22.28 -6.59 -51.73
C THR A 71 23.59 -7.27 -52.10
N TYR A 72 23.76 -7.58 -53.38
CA TYR A 72 24.99 -8.16 -53.91
C TYR A 72 25.52 -7.39 -55.11
N ARG A 73 26.80 -7.55 -55.42
CA ARG A 73 27.39 -7.10 -56.68
C ARG A 73 28.26 -8.19 -57.28
N VAL A 74 28.46 -8.13 -58.59
CA VAL A 74 29.44 -8.99 -59.27
C VAL A 74 30.82 -8.40 -59.11
N ALA A 75 31.74 -9.15 -58.50
CA ALA A 75 33.14 -8.74 -58.31
C ALA A 75 34.04 -9.28 -59.43
N ASP A 76 33.83 -10.53 -59.85
CA ASP A 76 34.52 -11.16 -60.98
C ASP A 76 33.51 -11.60 -62.05
N PRO A 77 33.29 -10.78 -63.09
CA PRO A 77 32.34 -11.10 -64.15
C PRO A 77 32.80 -12.26 -65.05
N LYS A 78 34.11 -12.55 -65.10
CA LYS A 78 34.64 -13.64 -65.94
C LYS A 78 34.35 -14.99 -65.30
N LEU A 79 34.60 -15.10 -63.99
CA LEU A 79 34.30 -16.30 -63.23
C LEU A 79 32.79 -16.61 -63.30
N LEU A 80 31.95 -15.60 -63.09
CA LEU A 80 30.51 -15.75 -63.13
C LEU A 80 30.00 -16.21 -64.50
N ALA A 81 30.48 -15.61 -65.59
CA ALA A 81 30.13 -16.01 -66.96
C ALA A 81 30.67 -17.39 -67.37
N GLY A 82 31.68 -17.91 -66.68
CA GLY A 82 32.15 -19.29 -66.86
C GLY A 82 31.24 -20.32 -66.19
N LEU A 83 30.44 -19.91 -65.20
CA LEU A 83 29.58 -20.80 -64.42
C LEU A 83 28.11 -20.75 -64.85
N LEU A 84 27.65 -19.60 -65.36
CA LEU A 84 26.26 -19.33 -65.69
C LEU A 84 26.17 -18.65 -67.06
N ASP A 85 25.14 -18.98 -67.84
CA ASP A 85 24.95 -18.40 -69.17
C ASP A 85 24.36 -16.98 -69.11
N TYR A 86 25.25 -15.99 -69.17
CA TYR A 86 24.92 -14.56 -69.30
C TYR A 86 24.89 -14.09 -70.77
N SER A 87 24.78 -14.99 -71.73
CA SER A 87 24.67 -14.60 -73.14
C SER A 87 23.39 -13.81 -73.39
N VAL A 88 23.48 -12.78 -74.24
CA VAL A 88 22.33 -11.93 -74.58
C VAL A 88 21.86 -12.20 -76.00
N LYS A 89 20.54 -12.27 -76.14
CA LYS A 89 19.87 -12.28 -77.43
C LYS A 89 20.05 -10.92 -78.08
N PRO A 90 19.85 -10.82 -79.40
CA PRO A 90 19.91 -9.54 -80.08
C PRO A 90 18.84 -8.52 -79.67
N SER A 91 17.81 -8.93 -78.93
CA SER A 91 16.83 -8.03 -78.30
C SER A 91 17.40 -7.29 -77.09
N GLY A 92 18.50 -7.78 -76.52
CA GLY A 92 19.07 -7.29 -75.26
C GLY A 92 18.73 -8.17 -74.05
N ASP A 93 17.75 -9.07 -74.17
CA ASP A 93 17.39 -10.01 -73.10
C ASP A 93 18.40 -11.14 -72.98
N TYR A 94 18.48 -11.76 -71.80
CA TYR A 94 19.29 -12.96 -71.61
C TYR A 94 18.78 -14.14 -72.43
N ALA A 95 19.72 -14.97 -72.90
CA ALA A 95 19.43 -16.19 -73.63
C ALA A 95 18.95 -17.32 -72.71
N SER A 96 19.38 -17.30 -71.45
CA SER A 96 19.10 -18.28 -70.41
C SER A 96 18.46 -17.61 -69.18
N GLU A 97 17.86 -18.43 -68.32
CA GLU A 97 17.35 -18.05 -66.99
C GLU A 97 18.43 -18.20 -65.90
N ASP A 98 19.66 -18.56 -66.26
CA ASP A 98 20.76 -18.70 -65.31
C ASP A 98 21.04 -17.45 -64.45
N PRO A 99 20.86 -16.20 -64.95
CA PRO A 99 20.98 -15.02 -64.10
C PRO A 99 20.03 -15.01 -62.90
N SER A 100 18.78 -15.49 -63.02
CA SER A 100 17.86 -15.58 -61.88
C SER A 100 18.23 -16.73 -60.94
N LYS A 101 18.82 -17.82 -61.45
CA LYS A 101 19.33 -18.91 -60.60
C LYS A 101 20.47 -18.46 -59.69
N LEU A 102 21.25 -17.46 -60.07
CA LEU A 102 22.25 -16.85 -59.17
C LEU A 102 21.55 -16.24 -57.94
N GLU A 103 20.49 -15.46 -58.16
CA GLU A 103 19.73 -14.81 -57.10
C GLU A 103 19.12 -15.85 -56.16
N GLU A 104 18.51 -16.90 -56.71
CA GLU A 104 17.97 -18.02 -55.93
C GLU A 104 19.04 -18.71 -55.08
N ARG A 105 20.22 -19.00 -55.65
CA ARG A 105 21.33 -19.62 -54.93
C ARG A 105 21.83 -18.73 -53.79
N LEU A 106 21.97 -17.43 -54.01
CA LEU A 106 22.38 -16.48 -52.98
C LEU A 106 21.37 -16.40 -51.84
N VAL A 107 20.08 -16.37 -52.18
CA VAL A 107 18.99 -16.40 -51.19
C VAL A 107 19.01 -17.70 -50.38
N GLN A 108 19.26 -18.85 -51.01
CA GLN A 108 19.38 -20.14 -50.31
C GLN A 108 20.58 -20.17 -49.34
N ILE A 109 21.74 -19.65 -49.75
CA ILE A 109 22.91 -19.56 -48.88
C ILE A 109 22.61 -18.62 -47.70
N ALA A 110 21.99 -17.47 -47.97
CA ALA A 110 21.57 -16.52 -46.94
C ALA A 110 20.57 -17.15 -45.97
N GLN A 111 19.60 -17.93 -46.46
CA GLN A 111 18.64 -18.64 -45.63
C GLN A 111 19.33 -19.62 -44.68
N VAL A 112 20.28 -20.42 -45.17
CA VAL A 112 21.02 -21.37 -44.31
C VAL A 112 21.79 -20.63 -43.22
N ARG A 113 22.42 -19.50 -43.53
CA ARG A 113 23.12 -18.68 -42.53
C ARG A 113 22.16 -18.01 -41.54
N ALA A 114 21.05 -17.47 -42.02
CA ALA A 114 20.01 -16.88 -41.20
C ALA A 114 19.41 -17.90 -40.24
N ARG A 115 19.10 -19.11 -40.72
CA ARG A 115 18.62 -20.24 -39.89
C ARG A 115 19.56 -20.52 -38.73
N THR A 116 20.86 -20.66 -38.98
CA THR A 116 21.84 -20.93 -37.92
C THR A 116 21.83 -19.86 -36.83
N VAL A 117 21.66 -18.58 -37.20
CA VAL A 117 21.57 -17.48 -36.24
C VAL A 117 20.24 -17.52 -35.49
N VAL A 118 19.11 -17.65 -36.20
CA VAL A 118 17.75 -17.65 -35.63
C VAL A 118 17.54 -18.82 -34.67
N GLN A 119 18.04 -20.01 -34.99
CA GLN A 119 17.94 -21.19 -34.12
C GLN A 119 18.71 -21.05 -32.80
N SER A 120 19.64 -20.10 -32.71
CA SER A 120 20.40 -19.80 -31.49
C SER A 120 19.78 -18.69 -30.63
N MET A 121 18.65 -18.12 -31.06
CA MET A 121 17.99 -16.98 -30.42
C MET A 121 16.54 -17.32 -30.08
N ALA A 122 16.02 -16.76 -28.99
CA ALA A 122 14.58 -16.84 -28.68
C ALA A 122 13.76 -15.91 -29.59
N LEU A 123 12.46 -16.18 -29.78
CA LEU A 123 11.61 -15.36 -30.66
C LEU A 123 11.67 -13.86 -30.33
N ARG A 124 11.61 -13.52 -29.03
CA ARG A 124 11.66 -12.12 -28.59
C ARG A 124 12.93 -11.41 -29.04
N GLU A 125 14.06 -12.10 -29.01
CA GLU A 125 15.34 -11.54 -29.45
C GLU A 125 15.36 -11.37 -30.96
N VAL A 126 14.79 -12.31 -31.71
CA VAL A 126 14.67 -12.20 -33.17
C VAL A 126 13.81 -11.01 -33.58
N LEU A 127 12.74 -10.73 -32.85
CA LEU A 127 11.84 -9.60 -33.12
C LEU A 127 12.43 -8.24 -32.73
N VAL A 128 13.30 -8.19 -31.71
CA VAL A 128 13.84 -6.93 -31.17
C VAL A 128 15.25 -6.63 -31.69
N GLN A 129 16.06 -7.65 -31.98
CA GLN A 129 17.48 -7.53 -32.33
C GLN A 129 17.75 -7.81 -33.82
N ALA A 130 16.95 -7.22 -34.71
CA ALA A 130 17.12 -7.34 -36.16
C ALA A 130 18.55 -7.02 -36.63
N ALA A 131 19.13 -5.92 -36.13
CA ALA A 131 20.49 -5.48 -36.48
C ALA A 131 21.57 -6.52 -36.10
N THR A 132 21.38 -7.27 -35.01
CA THR A 132 22.31 -8.34 -34.60
C THR A 132 22.28 -9.49 -35.60
N ILE A 133 21.08 -9.85 -36.09
CA ILE A 133 20.92 -10.89 -37.12
C ILE A 133 21.57 -10.44 -38.41
N GLU A 134 21.31 -9.20 -38.85
CA GLU A 134 21.89 -8.63 -40.06
C GLU A 134 23.42 -8.67 -40.02
N GLY A 135 24.03 -8.20 -38.94
CA GLY A 135 25.48 -8.20 -38.78
C GLY A 135 26.09 -9.61 -38.82
N LYS A 136 25.49 -10.56 -38.09
CA LYS A 136 25.96 -11.96 -38.04
C LYS A 136 25.83 -12.66 -39.40
N VAL A 137 24.67 -12.51 -40.05
CA VAL A 137 24.41 -13.15 -41.35
C VAL A 137 25.29 -12.54 -42.44
N LEU A 138 25.46 -11.21 -42.47
CA LEU A 138 26.32 -10.53 -43.41
C LEU A 138 27.78 -10.98 -43.28
N ALA A 139 28.31 -11.06 -42.05
CA ALA A 139 29.66 -11.56 -41.80
C ALA A 139 29.82 -13.00 -42.31
N ALA A 140 28.88 -13.89 -41.97
CA ALA A 140 28.90 -15.28 -42.40
C ALA A 140 28.76 -15.46 -43.93
N LEU A 141 28.07 -14.55 -44.61
CA LEU A 141 27.95 -14.53 -46.08
C LEU A 141 29.25 -14.09 -46.75
N ARG A 142 29.95 -13.10 -46.21
CA ARG A 142 31.25 -12.63 -46.75
C ARG A 142 32.38 -13.66 -46.57
N GLU A 143 32.28 -14.50 -45.56
CA GLU A 143 33.22 -15.60 -45.32
C GLU A 143 32.88 -16.88 -46.11
N SER A 144 31.68 -16.97 -46.67
CA SER A 144 31.22 -18.16 -47.38
C SER A 144 32.01 -18.42 -48.66
N GLU A 145 32.68 -19.56 -48.72
CA GLU A 145 33.40 -20.02 -49.92
C GLU A 145 32.46 -20.18 -51.13
N ALA A 146 31.22 -20.62 -50.90
CA ALA A 146 30.21 -20.75 -51.95
C ALA A 146 29.92 -19.43 -52.68
N VAL A 147 29.96 -18.30 -51.96
CA VAL A 147 29.76 -16.96 -52.53
C VAL A 147 30.98 -16.53 -53.35
N ARG A 148 32.19 -16.79 -52.83
CA ARG A 148 33.46 -16.47 -53.52
C ARG A 148 33.61 -17.26 -54.82
N MET A 149 33.26 -18.55 -54.81
CA MET A 149 33.31 -19.39 -56.02
C MET A 149 32.38 -18.90 -57.13
N LEU A 150 31.30 -18.18 -56.81
CA LEU A 150 30.40 -17.59 -57.79
C LEU A 150 30.93 -16.26 -58.38
N GLY A 151 32.00 -15.68 -57.84
CA GLY A 151 32.54 -14.38 -58.29
C GLY A 151 31.70 -13.17 -57.87
N VAL A 152 30.87 -13.34 -56.84
CA VAL A 152 29.98 -12.28 -56.33
C VAL A 152 30.36 -11.87 -54.92
N GLU A 153 30.01 -10.64 -54.55
CA GLU A 153 30.25 -10.07 -53.24
C GLU A 153 28.93 -9.60 -52.63
N VAL A 154 28.63 -10.06 -51.42
CA VAL A 154 27.48 -9.59 -50.66
C VAL A 154 27.84 -8.29 -49.96
N GLN A 155 27.16 -7.21 -50.37
CA GLN A 155 27.37 -5.88 -49.82
C GLN A 155 26.56 -5.68 -48.54
N GLY A 156 25.30 -6.15 -48.53
CA GLY A 156 24.36 -5.92 -47.44
C GLY A 156 23.33 -7.02 -47.31
N PHE A 157 22.83 -7.16 -46.09
CA PHE A 157 21.68 -7.99 -45.75
C PHE A 157 20.82 -7.15 -44.80
N ALA A 158 19.62 -6.80 -45.24
CA ALA A 158 18.71 -5.92 -44.50
C ALA A 158 17.41 -6.67 -44.18
N LEU A 159 17.01 -6.65 -42.92
CA LEU A 159 15.79 -7.24 -42.42
C LEU A 159 14.71 -6.15 -42.32
N LEU A 160 13.77 -6.16 -43.26
CA LEU A 160 12.67 -5.19 -43.32
C LEU A 160 11.59 -5.47 -42.29
N SER A 161 11.31 -6.75 -42.03
CA SER A 161 10.39 -7.13 -40.96
C SER A 161 10.68 -8.53 -40.41
N ALA A 162 10.43 -8.70 -39.12
CA ALA A 162 10.38 -10.00 -38.47
C ALA A 162 9.04 -10.10 -37.75
N ARG A 163 8.27 -11.15 -38.04
CA ARG A 163 6.95 -11.38 -37.42
C ARG A 163 6.79 -12.86 -37.08
N PRO A 164 6.07 -13.20 -36.00
CA PRO A 164 5.63 -14.58 -35.78
C PRO A 164 4.77 -15.05 -36.95
N THR A 165 4.76 -16.36 -37.22
CA THR A 165 3.83 -16.92 -38.21
C THR A 165 2.38 -16.73 -37.76
N PRO A 166 1.38 -16.69 -38.69
CA PRO A 166 -0.02 -16.47 -38.33
C PRO A 166 -0.57 -17.47 -37.30
N GLU A 167 -0.11 -18.72 -37.33
CA GLU A 167 -0.49 -19.75 -36.35
C GLU A 167 0.08 -19.44 -34.97
N MET A 168 1.37 -19.10 -34.88
CA MET A 168 2.02 -18.74 -33.63
C MET A 168 1.50 -17.42 -33.07
N ALA A 169 1.16 -16.44 -33.93
CA ALA A 169 0.55 -15.19 -33.53
C ALA A 169 -0.78 -15.43 -32.80
N ARG A 170 -1.65 -16.32 -33.31
CA ARG A 170 -2.89 -16.70 -32.62
C ARG A 170 -2.64 -17.41 -31.29
N ALA A 171 -1.63 -18.28 -31.23
CA ALA A 171 -1.25 -18.97 -30.00
C ALA A 171 -0.73 -17.99 -28.93
N LEU A 172 0.17 -17.06 -29.32
CA LEU A 172 0.69 -16.01 -28.45
C LEU A 172 -0.42 -15.04 -27.99
N GLU A 173 -1.38 -14.71 -28.85
CA GLU A 173 -2.52 -13.87 -28.49
C GLU A 173 -3.40 -14.54 -27.42
N ALA A 174 -3.63 -15.85 -27.52
CA ALA A 174 -4.37 -16.60 -26.51
C ALA A 174 -3.63 -16.62 -25.17
N GLU A 175 -2.33 -16.95 -25.17
CA GLU A 175 -1.51 -16.94 -23.96
C GLU A 175 -1.41 -15.54 -23.34
N ALA A 176 -1.23 -14.51 -24.16
CA ALA A 176 -1.20 -13.12 -23.71
C ALA A 176 -2.54 -12.69 -23.08
N ARG A 177 -3.67 -13.14 -23.65
CA ARG A 177 -5.00 -12.90 -23.11
C ARG A 177 -5.19 -13.59 -21.76
N GLU A 178 -4.77 -14.84 -21.63
CA GLU A 178 -4.81 -15.58 -20.36
C GLU A 178 -3.88 -14.97 -19.30
N ALA A 179 -2.66 -14.57 -19.69
CA ALA A 179 -1.71 -13.92 -18.79
C ALA A 179 -2.26 -12.56 -18.30
N LEU A 180 -2.94 -11.83 -19.18
CA LEU A 180 -3.62 -10.58 -18.80
C LEU A 180 -4.78 -10.84 -17.83
N GLN A 181 -5.58 -11.88 -18.08
CA GLN A 181 -6.65 -12.30 -17.16
C GLN A 181 -6.09 -12.69 -15.79
N ARG A 182 -5.04 -13.52 -15.75
CA ARG A 182 -4.37 -13.90 -14.50
C ARG A 182 -3.86 -12.69 -13.72
N ARG A 183 -3.22 -11.73 -14.38
CA ARG A 183 -2.76 -10.49 -13.71
C ARG A 183 -3.93 -9.65 -13.18
N ALA A 184 -5.06 -9.61 -13.89
CA ALA A 184 -6.25 -8.92 -13.43
C ALA A 184 -6.83 -9.60 -12.18
N ASP A 185 -6.92 -10.93 -12.18
CA ASP A 185 -7.38 -11.71 -11.03
C ASP A 185 -6.44 -11.53 -9.83
N GLU A 186 -5.12 -11.62 -10.02
CA GLU A 186 -4.12 -11.36 -8.97
C GLU A 186 -4.29 -9.96 -8.37
N ALA A 187 -4.54 -8.94 -9.19
CA ALA A 187 -4.79 -7.59 -8.71
C ALA A 187 -6.10 -7.51 -7.88
N ILE A 188 -7.14 -8.26 -8.27
CA ILE A 188 -8.38 -8.36 -7.50
C ILE A 188 -8.13 -9.08 -6.15
N TYR A 189 -7.42 -10.21 -6.18
CA TYR A 189 -7.03 -10.96 -4.97
C TYR A 189 -6.20 -10.11 -4.02
N ALA A 190 -5.22 -9.36 -4.53
CA ALA A 190 -4.38 -8.47 -3.72
C ALA A 190 -5.20 -7.37 -3.05
N ARG A 191 -6.14 -6.74 -3.77
CA ARG A 191 -7.06 -5.74 -3.20
C ARG A 191 -7.97 -6.35 -2.13
N ARG A 192 -8.50 -7.56 -2.36
CA ARG A 192 -9.36 -8.26 -1.40
C ARG A 192 -8.59 -8.61 -0.13
N ASN A 193 -7.37 -9.12 -0.27
CA ASN A 193 -6.54 -9.45 0.88
C ASN A 193 -6.17 -8.20 1.70
N ALA A 194 -5.86 -7.08 1.03
CA ALA A 194 -5.62 -5.80 1.70
C ALA A 194 -6.86 -5.30 2.47
N ALA A 195 -8.07 -5.47 1.92
CA ALA A 195 -9.31 -5.11 2.61
C ALA A 195 -9.57 -5.99 3.85
N VAL A 196 -9.33 -7.30 3.76
CA VAL A 196 -9.47 -8.22 4.89
C VAL A 196 -8.47 -7.91 6.00
N GLU A 197 -7.20 -7.65 5.64
CA GLU A 197 -6.18 -7.29 6.62
C GLU A 197 -6.50 -5.94 7.29
N GLN A 198 -7.04 -4.99 6.54
CA GLN A 198 -7.53 -3.74 7.10
C GLN A 198 -8.71 -3.96 8.06
N GLU A 199 -9.66 -4.82 7.72
CA GLU A 199 -10.78 -5.17 8.61
C GLU A 199 -10.30 -5.85 9.90
N ARG A 200 -9.32 -6.76 9.80
CA ARG A 200 -8.68 -7.38 10.97
C ARG A 200 -8.04 -6.31 11.87
N ARG A 201 -7.26 -5.39 11.29
CA ARG A 201 -6.64 -4.28 12.04
C ARG A 201 -7.66 -3.37 12.71
N ILE A 202 -8.77 -3.09 12.04
CA ILE A 202 -9.88 -2.30 12.62
C ILE A 202 -10.46 -3.05 13.82
N LYS A 203 -10.81 -4.34 13.69
CA LYS A 203 -11.31 -5.15 14.81
C LYS A 203 -10.34 -5.23 15.99
N GLU A 204 -9.05 -5.42 15.71
CA GLU A 204 -8.02 -5.43 16.77
C GLU A 204 -7.93 -4.06 17.47
N SER A 205 -8.02 -2.97 16.72
CA SER A 205 -8.04 -1.61 17.28
C SER A 205 -9.31 -1.32 18.08
N GLU A 206 -10.47 -1.80 17.63
CA GLU A 206 -11.74 -1.71 18.35
C GLU A 206 -11.67 -2.46 19.69
N ILE A 207 -11.21 -3.72 19.69
CA ILE A 207 -11.01 -4.51 20.91
C ILE A 207 -10.03 -3.83 21.87
N ALA A 208 -8.90 -3.30 21.37
CA ALA A 208 -7.93 -2.58 22.18
C ALA A 208 -8.53 -1.31 22.80
N THR A 209 -9.36 -0.60 22.04
CA THR A 209 -10.08 0.60 22.51
C THR A 209 -11.09 0.22 23.59
N GLU A 210 -11.89 -0.83 23.39
CA GLU A 210 -12.84 -1.34 24.38
C GLU A 210 -12.15 -1.75 25.69
N LEU A 211 -11.02 -2.46 25.60
CA LEU A 211 -10.23 -2.84 26.77
C LEU A 211 -9.70 -1.62 27.53
N SER A 212 -9.22 -0.60 26.80
CA SER A 212 -8.77 0.66 27.40
C SER A 212 -9.91 1.41 28.08
N VAL A 213 -11.11 1.43 27.49
CA VAL A 213 -12.29 2.06 28.08
C VAL A 213 -12.71 1.32 29.35
N GLU A 214 -12.76 -0.02 29.35
CA GLU A 214 -13.09 -0.79 30.56
C GLU A 214 -12.03 -0.65 31.65
N ALA A 215 -10.75 -0.61 31.30
CA ALA A 215 -9.67 -0.34 32.26
C ALA A 215 -9.84 1.05 32.89
N GLY A 216 -10.15 2.08 32.09
CA GLY A 216 -10.43 3.43 32.59
C GLY A 216 -11.65 3.48 33.51
N LYS A 217 -12.76 2.80 33.15
CA LYS A 217 -13.94 2.69 34.04
C LYS A 217 -13.60 1.99 35.36
N ARG A 218 -12.75 0.96 35.33
CA ARG A 218 -12.31 0.27 36.54
C ARG A 218 -11.50 1.20 37.44
N GLN A 219 -10.55 1.94 36.87
CA GLN A 219 -9.78 2.96 37.60
C GLN A 219 -10.67 4.08 38.18
N ILE A 220 -11.66 4.57 37.44
CA ILE A 220 -12.61 5.57 37.95
C ILE A 220 -13.38 5.03 39.15
N ARG A 221 -13.87 3.78 39.08
CA ARG A 221 -14.56 3.15 40.22
C ARG A 221 -13.65 2.97 41.43
N GLU A 222 -12.42 2.50 41.22
CA GLU A 222 -11.43 2.37 42.30
C GLU A 222 -11.11 3.72 42.94
N ALA A 223 -10.91 4.77 42.14
CA ALA A 223 -10.67 6.13 42.61
C ALA A 223 -11.87 6.71 43.37
N GLN A 224 -13.11 6.45 42.92
CA GLN A 224 -14.32 6.85 43.64
C GLN A 224 -14.42 6.17 45.00
N ILE A 225 -14.22 4.85 45.07
CA ILE A 225 -14.24 4.12 46.35
C ILE A 225 -13.14 4.64 47.28
N ALA A 226 -11.93 4.88 46.77
CA ALA A 226 -10.84 5.44 47.55
C ALA A 226 -11.16 6.86 48.08
N ALA A 227 -11.80 7.69 47.26
CA ALA A 227 -12.25 9.02 47.67
C ALA A 227 -13.34 8.94 48.75
N ASP A 228 -14.31 8.02 48.61
CA ASP A 228 -15.36 7.80 49.60
C ASP A 228 -14.78 7.33 50.94
N ILE A 229 -13.81 6.41 50.92
CA ILE A 229 -13.07 5.98 52.12
C ILE A 229 -12.37 7.17 52.78
N ALA A 230 -11.66 7.99 52.00
CA ALA A 230 -10.93 9.15 52.52
C ALA A 230 -11.88 10.19 53.15
N VAL A 231 -13.06 10.40 52.57
CA VAL A 231 -14.11 11.27 53.15
C VAL A 231 -14.62 10.69 54.46
N GLU A 232 -14.83 9.38 54.54
CA GLU A 232 -15.34 8.73 55.75
C GLU A 232 -14.28 8.70 56.86
N GLU A 233 -12.99 8.50 56.53
CA GLU A 233 -11.87 8.65 57.47
C GLU A 233 -11.75 10.10 57.99
N GLN A 234 -11.89 11.11 57.13
CA GLN A 234 -11.93 12.50 57.55
C GLN A 234 -13.11 12.77 58.49
N ARG A 235 -14.29 12.24 58.19
CA ARG A 235 -15.46 12.35 59.07
C ARG A 235 -15.22 11.69 60.42
N SER A 236 -14.67 10.48 60.44
CA SER A 236 -14.32 9.76 61.67
C SER A 236 -13.35 10.57 62.53
N SER A 237 -12.24 11.06 61.95
CA SER A 237 -11.26 11.89 62.65
C SER A 237 -11.84 13.23 63.13
N PHE A 238 -12.76 13.83 62.38
CA PHE A 238 -13.48 15.03 62.81
C PHE A 238 -14.40 14.73 63.99
N MET A 239 -15.16 13.62 63.96
CA MET A 239 -16.02 13.20 65.08
C MET A 239 -15.21 12.90 66.34
N GLU A 240 -14.05 12.26 66.21
CA GLU A 240 -13.13 12.00 67.32
C GLU A 240 -12.65 13.31 67.96
N ARG A 241 -12.15 14.25 67.16
CA ARG A 241 -11.75 15.59 67.63
C ARG A 241 -12.90 16.37 68.24
N TRP A 242 -14.10 16.24 67.67
CA TRP A 242 -15.31 16.87 68.19
C TRP A 242 -15.67 16.31 69.56
N SER A 243 -15.65 14.98 69.73
CA SER A 243 -15.90 14.30 71.00
C SER A 243 -14.89 14.71 72.08
N ASP A 244 -13.59 14.77 71.73
CA ASP A 244 -12.54 15.25 72.64
C ASP A 244 -12.75 16.71 73.06
N ASN A 245 -13.14 17.57 72.12
CA ASN A 245 -13.44 18.97 72.41
C ASN A 245 -14.69 19.12 73.28
N GLU A 246 -15.76 18.37 73.00
CA GLU A 246 -17.00 18.34 73.78
C GLU A 246 -16.70 17.91 75.23
N ARG A 247 -15.88 16.86 75.39
CA ARG A 247 -15.43 16.38 76.70
C ARG A 247 -14.63 17.45 77.46
N LYS A 248 -13.65 18.09 76.81
CA LYS A 248 -12.88 19.19 77.43
C LYS A 248 -13.76 20.38 77.81
N ALA A 249 -14.76 20.71 76.98
CA ALA A 249 -15.71 21.78 77.27
C ALA A 249 -16.62 21.42 78.45
N ALA A 250 -17.07 20.16 78.54
CA ALA A 250 -17.84 19.67 79.67
C ALA A 250 -17.02 19.65 80.97
N GLU A 251 -15.76 19.18 80.91
CA GLU A 251 -14.81 19.23 82.04
C GLU A 251 -14.55 20.68 82.51
N ALA A 252 -14.35 21.62 81.57
CA ALA A 252 -14.17 23.04 81.88
C ALA A 252 -15.43 23.66 82.51
N LYS A 253 -16.63 23.32 82.02
CA LYS A 253 -17.90 23.75 82.61
C LYS A 253 -18.10 23.18 84.01
N ALA A 254 -17.78 21.89 84.21
CA ALA A 254 -17.84 21.25 85.52
C ALA A 254 -16.88 21.91 86.52
N TYR A 255 -15.64 22.19 86.10
CA TYR A 255 -14.65 22.90 86.93
C TYR A 255 -15.10 24.32 87.27
N ALA A 256 -15.61 25.07 86.29
CA ALA A 256 -16.13 26.42 86.52
C ALA A 256 -17.32 26.41 87.50
N LEU A 257 -18.26 25.47 87.32
CA LEU A 257 -19.41 25.29 88.20
C LEU A 257 -18.99 24.87 89.61
N GLU A 258 -18.01 23.97 89.75
CA GLU A 258 -17.46 23.56 91.03
C GLU A 258 -16.85 24.75 91.78
N LYS A 259 -16.04 25.58 91.09
CA LYS A 259 -15.42 26.76 91.69
C LYS A 259 -16.42 27.86 92.07
N THR A 260 -17.49 28.05 91.31
CA THR A 260 -18.54 29.02 91.64
C THR A 260 -19.46 28.55 92.76
N LEU A 261 -19.67 27.24 92.90
CA LEU A 261 -20.48 26.65 93.97
C LEU A 261 -19.67 26.38 95.25
N ALA A 262 -18.33 26.39 95.21
CA ALA A 262 -17.47 26.18 96.36
C ALA A 262 -17.76 27.11 97.57
N PRO A 263 -18.04 28.42 97.41
CA PRO A 263 -18.38 29.30 98.54
C PRO A 263 -19.80 29.09 99.11
N ILE A 264 -20.66 28.37 98.38
CA ILE A 264 -22.07 28.14 98.73
C ILE A 264 -22.27 26.81 99.45
N ARG A 265 -21.31 25.87 99.31
CA ARG A 265 -21.41 24.50 99.83
C ARG A 265 -21.57 24.42 101.36
N ASP A 266 -21.00 25.39 102.08
CA ASP A 266 -20.95 25.39 103.55
C ASP A 266 -21.89 26.45 104.17
N VAL A 267 -22.80 27.04 103.38
CA VAL A 267 -23.76 28.07 103.83
C VAL A 267 -25.07 27.42 104.27
N ASP A 268 -25.51 27.73 105.49
CA ASP A 268 -26.78 27.27 106.06
C ASP A 268 -27.97 27.65 105.15
N TRP A 269 -28.86 26.70 104.87
CA TRP A 269 -29.97 26.85 103.92
C TRP A 269 -30.88 28.04 104.22
N LYS A 270 -30.95 28.47 105.50
CA LYS A 270 -31.62 29.70 105.94
C LYS A 270 -31.08 30.98 105.28
N VAL A 271 -29.77 31.04 105.02
CA VAL A 271 -29.11 32.19 104.37
C VAL A 271 -29.26 32.12 102.85
N LEU A 272 -29.24 30.91 102.27
CA LEU A 272 -29.46 30.71 100.84
C LEU A 272 -30.89 31.06 100.40
N MET A 273 -31.91 30.73 101.20
CA MET A 273 -33.29 31.18 100.94
C MET A 273 -33.48 32.69 101.13
N ALA A 274 -32.77 33.30 102.09
CA ALA A 274 -32.81 34.75 102.32
C ALA A 274 -32.16 35.54 101.16
N ALA A 275 -31.10 35.00 100.57
CA ALA A 275 -30.42 35.61 99.40
C ALA A 275 -31.14 35.31 98.06
N ALA A 276 -31.89 34.22 97.97
CA ALA A 276 -32.60 33.80 96.74
C ALA A 276 -33.94 34.52 96.50
N GLY A 277 -34.30 35.54 97.30
CA GLY A 277 -35.48 36.38 97.05
C GLY A 277 -36.83 35.67 97.20
N GLY A 278 -36.88 34.52 97.88
CA GLY A 278 -38.10 33.71 98.07
C GLY A 278 -39.00 34.11 99.25
N GLY A 279 -38.73 35.24 99.91
CA GLY A 279 -39.39 35.65 101.16
C GLY A 279 -40.85 36.11 101.07
N ASN A 280 -41.55 35.92 99.94
CA ASN A 280 -42.86 36.52 99.72
C ASN A 280 -43.96 35.55 99.23
N ASP A 281 -43.78 34.23 99.35
CA ASP A 281 -44.85 33.26 99.10
C ASP A 281 -45.63 32.95 100.40
N PRO A 282 -46.90 33.38 100.52
CA PRO A 282 -47.73 33.14 101.70
C PRO A 282 -47.90 31.66 102.04
N LYS A 283 -47.84 30.76 101.04
CA LYS A 283 -47.95 29.31 101.26
C LYS A 283 -46.69 28.75 101.92
N LEU A 284 -45.52 29.25 101.54
CA LEU A 284 -44.23 28.83 102.09
C LEU A 284 -44.05 29.33 103.53
N ASN A 285 -44.51 30.54 103.84
CA ASN A 285 -44.52 31.10 105.20
C ASN A 285 -45.48 30.34 106.13
N ILE A 286 -46.64 29.89 105.64
CA ILE A 286 -47.58 29.07 106.41
C ILE A 286 -47.05 27.65 106.61
N ALA A 287 -46.41 27.05 105.60
CA ALA A 287 -45.76 25.75 105.74
C ALA A 287 -44.60 25.78 106.76
N LEU A 288 -43.82 26.87 106.79
CA LEU A 288 -42.82 27.10 107.84
C LEU A 288 -43.47 27.28 109.23
N ALA A 289 -44.56 28.05 109.33
CA ALA A 289 -45.28 28.24 110.60
C ALA A 289 -45.87 26.93 111.13
N PHE A 290 -46.42 26.06 110.28
CA PHE A 290 -46.89 24.72 110.67
C PHE A 290 -45.76 23.81 111.13
N ARG A 291 -44.59 23.88 110.48
CA ARG A 291 -43.41 23.11 110.89
C ARG A 291 -42.84 23.63 112.22
N GLU A 292 -42.80 24.94 112.44
CA GLU A 292 -42.35 25.54 113.70
C GLU A 292 -43.34 25.26 114.86
N MET A 293 -44.64 25.17 114.54
CA MET A 293 -45.68 24.69 115.46
C MET A 293 -45.54 23.20 115.77
N ALA A 294 -45.15 22.38 114.79
CA ALA A 294 -44.89 20.94 114.94
C ALA A 294 -43.60 20.64 115.72
N GLU A 295 -42.54 21.43 115.53
CA GLU A 295 -41.28 21.34 116.30
C GLU A 295 -41.47 21.78 117.77
N ASN A 296 -42.53 22.55 118.10
CA ASN A 296 -42.91 22.97 119.47
C ASN A 296 -44.22 22.32 120.01
N ALA A 297 -44.70 21.24 119.38
CA ALA A 297 -46.01 20.63 119.64
C ALA A 297 -46.21 20.06 121.07
N GLY A 298 -45.17 19.98 121.90
CA GLY A 298 -45.26 19.56 123.30
C GLY A 298 -45.90 20.57 124.28
N LYS A 299 -46.25 21.79 123.83
CA LYS A 299 -46.80 22.86 124.68
C LYS A 299 -48.25 23.28 124.35
N ILE A 300 -48.92 22.62 123.41
CA ILE A 300 -50.25 23.02 122.91
C ILE A 300 -51.21 21.83 123.08
N GLY A 301 -52.21 21.98 123.96
CA GLY A 301 -53.06 20.86 124.43
C GLY A 301 -54.15 20.38 123.46
N GLU A 302 -54.73 21.25 122.63
CA GLU A 302 -55.70 20.84 121.59
C GLU A 302 -55.87 21.98 120.57
N LEU A 303 -55.75 21.70 119.27
CA LEU A 303 -55.94 22.67 118.18
C LEU A 303 -57.11 22.22 117.30
N ASN A 304 -58.26 22.86 117.44
CA ASN A 304 -59.41 22.65 116.56
C ASN A 304 -59.30 23.53 115.32
N VAL A 305 -58.98 22.90 114.17
CA VAL A 305 -58.97 23.57 112.87
C VAL A 305 -60.34 23.40 112.21
N SER A 306 -61.05 24.50 111.96
CA SER A 306 -62.33 24.45 111.24
C SER A 306 -62.10 24.20 109.74
N PRO A 307 -62.97 23.40 109.07
CA PRO A 307 -62.85 23.11 107.63
C PRO A 307 -62.87 24.35 106.73
N ASP A 308 -63.49 25.44 107.17
CA ASP A 308 -63.56 26.71 106.42
C ASP A 308 -62.21 27.45 106.37
N LEU A 309 -61.37 27.33 107.40
CA LEU A 309 -60.03 27.92 107.45
C LEU A 309 -59.05 27.21 106.50
N LEU A 310 -59.17 25.88 106.37
CA LEU A 310 -58.36 25.08 105.43
C LEU A 310 -58.74 25.37 103.96
N ARG A 311 -60.02 25.65 103.68
CA ARG A 311 -60.46 25.99 102.32
C ARG A 311 -60.03 27.38 101.86
N SER A 312 -59.99 28.37 102.75
CA SER A 312 -59.49 29.70 102.38
C SER A 312 -57.97 29.70 102.12
N LEU A 313 -57.22 28.84 102.81
CA LEU A 313 -55.77 28.69 102.65
C LEU A 313 -55.33 27.88 101.41
N LEU A 314 -56.18 26.98 100.92
CA LEU A 314 -55.90 26.18 99.72
C LEU A 314 -56.37 26.83 98.41
N SER A 315 -57.13 27.93 98.47
CA SER A 315 -57.64 28.63 97.27
C SER A 315 -56.66 29.70 96.78
N ALA A 316 -56.08 29.50 95.60
CA ALA A 316 -55.20 30.48 94.95
C ALA A 316 -55.95 31.30 93.86
N PRO A 317 -55.58 32.57 93.61
CA PRO A 317 -56.09 33.36 92.49
C PRO A 317 -55.39 32.99 91.17
N SER A 318 -56.19 32.83 90.12
CA SER A 318 -55.78 32.56 88.74
C SER A 318 -55.21 33.82 88.07
N GLY A 319 -53.97 33.80 87.60
CA GLY A 319 -53.41 34.77 86.65
C GLY A 319 -52.78 34.01 85.48
N ASN A 320 -53.34 33.96 84.27
CA ASN A 320 -53.62 34.96 83.22
C ASN A 320 -52.58 34.89 82.08
N GLN A 321 -53.02 34.25 80.99
CA GLN A 321 -52.81 34.50 79.55
C GLN A 321 -51.54 35.24 79.05
N GLY A 322 -50.84 34.60 78.12
CA GLY A 322 -50.88 35.04 76.71
C GLY A 322 -49.64 35.67 76.07
N ARG A 323 -49.41 35.23 74.81
CA ARG A 323 -48.94 35.95 73.61
C ARG A 323 -47.48 35.81 73.14
N HIS A 324 -47.42 35.28 71.91
CA HIS A 324 -46.76 35.78 70.69
C HIS A 324 -45.30 35.46 70.43
N GLY A 325 -45.07 34.94 69.22
CA GLY A 325 -43.77 34.78 68.56
C GLY A 325 -43.75 33.54 67.69
#